data_AF-A0A5N6KVQ7-F1
#
_entry.id   AF-A0A5N6KVQ7-F1
#
_cell.length_a   1.000
_cell.length_b   1.000
_cell.length_c   1.000
_cell.angle_alpha   90.00
_cell.angle_beta   90.00
_cell.angle_gamma   90.00
#
_symmetry.space_group_name_H-M   'P 1'
#
loop_
_entity.id
_entity.type
_entity.pdbx_description
1 polymer ?
#
loop_
_entity_poly.entity_id
_entity_poly.type
_entity_poly.pdbx_seq_one_letter_code
_entity_poly.pdbx_strand_id
1 'polypeptide(L)'
;MRKPEMSLDLPQPTVKKQLFSVLSCAWANSNYTANLKRDVPSHFNTSSKFGLGTRSDIQRSINWESLDTSAGEIALDNTWAAQKGLPASTSFWWDQSQRSIYLVNGHHNLHCLRKLRRSIVLSRYNMTQMDSYPHLVHCMDHLLQNILCDADDTPLYTVPKHNSSTGHGQPRQCRSWDKLQAWAESQTSCFSYINETQGVDAILQRFRYCPDSDPGHRYDAAMRAHFNLGPDWDGTPRRDIDTIPQYWKNFPE
;
A
#
# COMPACT_ATOMS: atom_id res chain seq x y z
N MET A 1 63.51 23.43 15.20
CA MET A 1 63.39 22.81 13.85
C MET A 1 62.10 22.02 13.81
N ARG A 2 61.04 22.54 13.19
CA ARG A 2 59.75 21.85 13.00
C ARG A 2 59.81 21.09 11.68
N LYS A 3 59.38 19.82 11.68
CA LYS A 3 59.21 19.03 10.45
C LYS A 3 58.09 19.64 9.59
N PRO A 4 58.16 19.60 8.26
CA PRO A 4 57.07 20.07 7.41
C PRO A 4 55.95 19.02 7.37
N GLU A 5 54.71 19.50 7.52
CA GLU A 5 53.50 18.71 7.24
C GLU A 5 53.38 18.48 5.74
N MET A 6 53.20 17.22 5.35
CA MET A 6 52.95 16.81 3.98
C MET A 6 51.44 16.82 3.74
N SER A 7 50.95 17.85 3.06
CA SER A 7 49.56 17.92 2.58
C SER A 7 49.34 16.85 1.53
N LEU A 8 48.49 15.87 1.83
CA LEU A 8 47.96 14.94 0.84
C LEU A 8 46.73 15.60 0.20
N ASP A 9 46.94 16.28 -0.93
CA ASP A 9 45.86 16.78 -1.77
C ASP A 9 45.14 15.60 -2.46
N LEU A 10 44.02 15.17 -1.87
CA LEU A 10 43.08 14.28 -2.56
C LEU A 10 42.31 15.09 -3.60
N PRO A 11 42.21 14.62 -4.87
CA PRO A 11 41.47 15.34 -5.90
C PRO A 11 39.98 15.39 -5.57
N GLN A 12 39.43 16.61 -5.50
CA GLN A 12 37.99 16.85 -5.41
C GLN A 12 37.31 16.31 -6.69
N PRO A 13 36.19 15.57 -6.59
CA PRO A 13 35.48 15.12 -7.77
C PRO A 13 34.90 16.34 -8.51
N THR A 14 35.31 16.50 -9.77
CA THR A 14 34.74 17.50 -10.66
C THR A 14 33.31 17.11 -11.00
N VAL A 15 32.35 17.74 -10.34
CA VAL A 15 30.93 17.64 -10.73
C VAL A 15 30.77 18.35 -12.06
N LYS A 16 30.87 17.61 -13.17
CA LYS A 16 30.37 18.09 -14.46
C LYS A 16 28.87 18.35 -14.28
N LYS A 17 28.48 19.63 -14.25
CA LYS A 17 27.09 20.04 -14.44
C LYS A 17 26.65 19.54 -15.81
N GLN A 18 26.08 18.35 -15.86
CA GLN A 18 25.26 17.95 -16.98
C GLN A 18 24.09 18.93 -16.99
N LEU A 19 24.09 19.80 -18.00
CA LEU A 19 22.91 20.57 -18.36
C LEU A 19 21.84 19.53 -18.69
N PHE A 20 21.00 19.22 -17.70
CA PHE A 20 19.73 18.56 -17.94
C PHE A 20 18.97 19.51 -18.85
N SER A 21 18.92 19.15 -20.14
CA SER A 21 17.93 19.70 -21.05
C SER A 21 16.61 19.62 -20.31
N VAL A 22 16.02 20.79 -20.04
CA VAL A 22 14.67 20.88 -19.52
C VAL A 22 13.78 20.46 -20.68
N LEU A 23 13.70 19.15 -20.91
CA LEU A 23 12.49 18.53 -21.43
C LEU A 23 11.45 18.95 -20.42
N SER A 24 10.72 20.01 -20.79
CA SER A 24 9.46 20.37 -20.16
C SER A 24 8.74 19.07 -19.82
N CYS A 25 8.64 18.77 -18.53
CA CYS A 25 7.69 17.79 -18.02
C CYS A 25 6.30 18.38 -18.29
N ALA A 26 5.91 18.35 -19.56
CA ALA A 26 4.52 18.13 -19.87
C ALA A 26 4.19 16.83 -19.13
N TRP A 27 3.46 16.95 -18.03
CA TRP A 27 2.63 15.89 -17.49
C TRP A 27 1.62 15.51 -18.58
N ALA A 28 2.11 14.92 -19.66
CA ALA A 28 1.31 14.45 -20.77
C ALA A 28 0.66 13.16 -20.28
N ASN A 29 -0.53 13.33 -19.67
CA ASN A 29 -1.54 12.30 -19.49
C ASN A 29 -0.97 10.91 -19.19
N SER A 30 -0.49 10.70 -17.96
CA SER A 30 -0.33 9.33 -17.49
C SER A 30 -1.73 8.72 -17.29
N ASN A 31 -2.24 8.15 -18.38
CA ASN A 31 -3.58 7.61 -18.54
C ASN A 31 -3.77 6.26 -17.79
N TYR A 32 -2.79 5.88 -16.95
CA TYR A 32 -2.54 4.55 -16.36
C TYR A 32 -3.26 4.30 -15.02
N THR A 33 -4.25 5.12 -14.65
CA THR A 33 -4.79 5.14 -13.29
C THR A 33 -6.31 5.20 -13.29
N ALA A 34 -6.92 5.04 -12.11
CA ALA A 34 -8.34 5.37 -11.84
C ALA A 34 -8.74 6.84 -12.17
N ASN A 35 -7.84 7.62 -12.81
CA ASN A 35 -8.00 9.01 -13.20
C ASN A 35 -8.35 9.94 -12.02
N LEU A 36 -7.83 9.60 -10.84
CA LEU A 36 -8.04 10.37 -9.62
C LEU A 36 -7.13 11.58 -9.59
N LYS A 37 -7.75 12.77 -9.56
CA LYS A 37 -7.07 14.04 -9.37
C LYS A 37 -6.84 14.29 -7.88
N ARG A 38 -5.85 15.13 -7.56
CA ARG A 38 -5.70 15.71 -6.21
C ARG A 38 -6.70 16.85 -6.09
N ASP A 39 -7.96 16.51 -5.87
CA ASP A 39 -9.10 17.44 -5.85
C ASP A 39 -9.95 17.33 -4.59
N VAL A 40 -9.55 16.49 -3.63
CA VAL A 40 -10.19 16.36 -2.34
C VAL A 40 -9.38 17.13 -1.30
N PRO A 41 -9.86 18.29 -0.81
CA PRO A 41 -9.23 18.96 0.32
C PRO A 41 -9.33 18.06 1.55
N SER A 42 -8.20 17.74 2.15
CA SER A 42 -8.10 17.04 3.41
C SER A 42 -7.24 17.84 4.37
N HIS A 43 -7.50 17.71 5.66
CA HIS A 43 -6.73 18.41 6.69
C HIS A 43 -5.84 17.40 7.42
N PHE A 44 -4.57 17.77 7.63
CA PHE A 44 -3.68 16.97 8.47
C PHE A 44 -4.28 16.81 9.87
N ASN A 45 -4.53 15.57 10.28
CA ASN A 45 -5.11 15.26 11.57
C ASN A 45 -4.13 14.47 12.44
N THR A 46 -3.42 15.19 13.30
CA THR A 46 -2.48 14.58 14.27
C THR A 46 -3.17 13.90 15.45
N SER A 47 -4.50 13.98 15.55
CA SER A 47 -5.34 13.39 16.60
C SER A 47 -6.29 12.31 16.07
N SER A 48 -5.94 11.70 14.92
CA SER A 48 -6.74 10.63 14.31
C SER A 48 -6.83 9.39 15.21
N LYS A 49 -7.79 8.51 14.93
CA LYS A 49 -7.95 7.22 15.63
C LYS A 49 -6.75 6.27 15.50
N PHE A 50 -5.81 6.59 14.60
CA PHE A 50 -4.60 5.84 14.33
C PHE A 50 -3.38 6.33 15.12
N GLY A 51 -3.41 7.58 15.59
CA GLY A 51 -2.30 8.25 16.28
C GLY A 51 -2.33 8.10 17.80
N LEU A 52 -1.35 8.74 18.45
CA LEU A 52 -1.30 8.87 19.91
C LEU A 52 -2.40 9.86 20.34
N GLY A 53 -3.29 9.38 21.21
CA GLY A 53 -4.49 10.10 21.67
C GLY A 53 -5.14 9.33 22.81
N THR A 54 -6.44 9.51 23.06
CA THR A 54 -7.16 8.85 24.18
C THR A 54 -7.43 7.35 23.98
N ARG A 55 -6.79 6.70 23.00
CA ARG A 55 -7.00 5.30 22.66
C ARG A 55 -5.99 4.41 23.38
N SER A 56 -6.39 3.19 23.75
CA SER A 56 -5.44 2.16 24.17
C SER A 56 -4.65 1.62 22.97
N ASP A 57 -3.51 0.97 23.22
CA ASP A 57 -2.76 0.28 22.15
C ASP A 57 -3.58 -0.83 21.48
N ILE A 58 -4.47 -1.48 22.24
CA ILE A 58 -5.44 -2.46 21.72
C ILE A 58 -6.34 -1.82 20.66
N GLN A 59 -7.00 -0.71 21.01
CA GLN A 59 -7.91 -0.01 20.09
C GLN A 59 -7.18 0.52 18.86
N ARG A 60 -5.96 1.04 19.04
CA ARG A 60 -5.12 1.46 17.92
C ARG A 60 -4.80 0.28 17.00
N SER A 61 -4.43 -0.87 17.56
CA SER A 61 -4.14 -2.06 16.74
C SER A 61 -5.35 -2.51 15.95
N ILE A 62 -6.54 -2.57 16.57
CA ILE A 62 -7.77 -2.91 15.85
C ILE A 62 -8.03 -1.90 14.71
N ASN A 63 -7.89 -0.60 14.96
CA ASN A 63 -8.09 0.42 13.94
C ASN A 63 -7.14 0.26 12.75
N TRP A 64 -5.85 0.04 13.01
CA TRP A 64 -4.83 -0.14 11.98
C TRP A 64 -5.04 -1.43 11.19
N GLU A 65 -5.41 -2.52 11.86
CA GLU A 65 -5.59 -3.81 11.19
C GLU A 65 -6.92 -3.91 10.43
N SER A 66 -7.92 -3.09 10.79
CA SER A 66 -9.20 -3.01 10.07
C SER A 66 -9.10 -2.31 8.71
N LEU A 67 -7.95 -1.73 8.37
CA LEU A 67 -7.69 -1.10 7.08
C LEU A 67 -7.42 -2.18 6.02
N ASP A 68 -8.50 -2.81 5.53
CA ASP A 68 -8.45 -3.87 4.53
C ASP A 68 -7.79 -3.41 3.22
N THR A 69 -6.83 -4.19 2.74
CA THR A 69 -6.09 -3.90 1.51
C THR A 69 -6.40 -4.87 0.37
N SER A 70 -7.28 -5.86 0.58
CA SER A 70 -7.63 -6.91 -0.37
C SER A 70 -8.09 -6.38 -1.73
N ALA A 71 -8.91 -5.33 -1.74
CA ALA A 71 -9.40 -4.72 -2.97
C ALA A 71 -8.29 -4.18 -3.88
N GLY A 72 -7.08 -3.99 -3.34
CA GLY A 72 -5.93 -3.53 -4.10
C GLY A 72 -5.44 -4.51 -5.17
N GLU A 73 -5.69 -5.81 -5.02
CA GLU A 73 -5.38 -6.79 -6.06
C GLU A 73 -6.51 -6.83 -7.09
N ILE A 74 -6.22 -6.36 -8.30
CA ILE A 74 -7.20 -6.14 -9.37
C ILE A 74 -6.86 -6.96 -10.61
N ALA A 75 -7.87 -7.28 -11.41
CA ALA A 75 -7.74 -7.94 -12.71
C ALA A 75 -8.14 -6.97 -13.83
N LEU A 76 -7.15 -6.45 -14.55
CA LEU A 76 -7.34 -5.48 -15.64
C LEU A 76 -7.42 -6.17 -17.00
N ASP A 77 -8.21 -5.60 -17.91
CA ASP A 77 -8.25 -6.00 -19.32
C ASP A 77 -6.88 -5.77 -19.99
N ASN A 78 -6.40 -6.79 -20.70
CA ASN A 78 -5.09 -6.80 -21.35
C ASN A 78 -4.97 -5.74 -22.45
N THR A 79 -6.03 -5.55 -23.24
CA THR A 79 -6.06 -4.53 -24.30
C THR A 79 -6.04 -3.13 -23.71
N TRP A 80 -6.86 -2.90 -22.68
CA TRP A 80 -6.86 -1.64 -21.94
C TRP A 80 -5.50 -1.36 -21.30
N ALA A 81 -4.91 -2.34 -20.61
CA ALA A 81 -3.61 -2.20 -19.96
C ALA A 81 -2.50 -1.86 -20.96
N ALA A 82 -2.49 -2.53 -22.12
CA ALA A 82 -1.56 -2.25 -23.21
C ALA A 82 -1.77 -0.84 -23.82
N GLN A 83 -3.02 -0.43 -24.05
CA GLN A 83 -3.34 0.93 -24.52
C GLN A 83 -2.92 2.00 -23.51
N LYS A 84 -3.00 1.68 -22.21
CA LYS A 84 -2.48 2.56 -21.18
C LYS A 84 -0.97 2.58 -21.19
N GLY A 85 -0.29 1.49 -21.58
CA GLY A 85 1.16 1.34 -21.59
C GLY A 85 1.68 0.64 -20.33
N LEU A 86 0.82 -0.07 -19.61
CA LEU A 86 1.23 -0.85 -18.44
C LEU A 86 2.10 -2.03 -18.88
N PRO A 87 3.14 -2.39 -18.11
CA PRO A 87 3.91 -3.61 -18.35
C PRO A 87 3.00 -4.84 -18.28
N ALA A 88 3.32 -5.86 -19.08
CA ALA A 88 2.64 -7.14 -18.99
C ALA A 88 2.77 -7.72 -17.56
N SER A 89 1.67 -8.24 -17.05
CA SER A 89 1.59 -8.82 -15.71
C SER A 89 1.04 -10.24 -15.76
N THR A 90 1.09 -10.95 -14.64
CA THR A 90 0.60 -12.33 -14.50
C THR A 90 -0.84 -12.45 -14.96
N SER A 91 -1.11 -13.42 -15.84
CA SER A 91 -2.45 -13.71 -16.33
C SER A 91 -3.40 -14.06 -15.18
N PHE A 92 -4.62 -13.53 -15.24
CA PHE A 92 -5.62 -13.77 -14.23
C PHE A 92 -6.22 -15.18 -14.37
N TRP A 93 -6.27 -15.96 -13.29
CA TRP A 93 -6.68 -17.38 -13.34
C TRP A 93 -8.06 -17.62 -13.93
N TRP A 94 -9.02 -16.71 -13.69
CA TRP A 94 -10.41 -16.88 -14.15
C TRP A 94 -10.69 -16.30 -15.53
N ASP A 95 -9.71 -15.60 -16.14
CA ASP A 95 -9.83 -14.98 -17.46
C ASP A 95 -8.45 -14.76 -18.10
N GLN A 96 -7.69 -15.85 -18.29
CA GLN A 96 -6.27 -15.80 -18.65
C GLN A 96 -6.00 -15.14 -20.01
N SER A 97 -6.95 -15.21 -20.94
CA SER A 97 -6.80 -14.66 -22.29
C SER A 97 -7.08 -13.17 -22.36
N GLN A 98 -7.93 -12.64 -21.47
CA GLN A 98 -8.37 -11.24 -21.54
C GLN A 98 -7.84 -10.38 -20.41
N ARG A 99 -7.37 -10.96 -19.28
CA ARG A 99 -6.99 -10.17 -18.11
C ARG A 99 -5.69 -10.60 -17.44
N SER A 100 -5.06 -9.62 -16.77
CA SER A 100 -3.87 -9.79 -15.94
C SER A 100 -4.05 -9.10 -14.58
N ILE A 101 -3.35 -9.61 -13.58
CA ILE A 101 -3.40 -9.15 -12.19
C ILE A 101 -2.46 -7.98 -11.98
N TYR A 102 -2.91 -6.96 -11.25
CA TYR A 102 -2.11 -5.81 -10.85
C TYR A 102 -2.42 -5.45 -9.39
N LEU A 103 -1.43 -4.89 -8.70
CA LEU A 103 -1.62 -4.34 -7.36
C LEU A 103 -1.72 -2.81 -7.42
N VAL A 104 -2.80 -2.26 -6.88
CA VAL A 104 -3.01 -0.82 -6.78
C VAL A 104 -2.03 -0.22 -5.79
N ASN A 105 -1.16 0.66 -6.28
CA ASN A 105 -0.08 1.28 -5.49
C ASN A 105 -0.56 1.94 -4.18
N GLY A 106 -1.73 2.59 -4.16
CA GLY A 106 -2.30 3.17 -2.93
C GLY A 106 -2.62 2.12 -1.87
N HIS A 107 -3.18 0.97 -2.27
CA HIS A 107 -3.40 -0.18 -1.39
C HIS A 107 -2.08 -0.81 -0.96
N HIS A 108 -1.09 -0.93 -1.86
CA HIS A 108 0.24 -1.44 -1.51
C HIS A 108 0.94 -0.56 -0.47
N ASN A 109 0.88 0.77 -0.61
CA ASN A 109 1.39 1.70 0.39
C ASN A 109 0.74 1.50 1.76
N LEU A 110 -0.58 1.33 1.79
CA LEU A 110 -1.30 1.09 3.03
C LEU A 110 -0.90 -0.26 3.67
N HIS A 111 -0.77 -1.30 2.85
CA HIS A 111 -0.30 -2.62 3.26
C HIS A 111 1.10 -2.55 3.89
N CYS A 112 2.06 -1.92 3.20
CA CYS A 112 3.42 -1.73 3.69
C CYS A 112 3.44 -0.96 5.03
N LEU A 113 2.69 0.14 5.12
CA LEU A 113 2.64 0.97 6.32
C LEU A 113 2.08 0.19 7.53
N ARG A 114 1.06 -0.64 7.31
CA ARG A 114 0.49 -1.51 8.36
C ARG A 114 1.51 -2.51 8.87
N LYS A 115 2.23 -3.22 7.99
CA LYS A 115 3.28 -4.17 8.38
C LYS A 115 4.41 -3.51 9.16
N LEU A 116 4.87 -2.32 8.74
CA LEU A 116 5.88 -1.57 9.49
C LEU A 116 5.39 -1.14 10.87
N ARG A 117 4.16 -0.59 10.95
CA ARG A 117 3.56 -0.21 12.23
C ARG A 117 3.45 -1.41 13.16
N ARG A 118 3.00 -2.55 12.65
CA ARG A 118 2.91 -3.82 13.39
C ARG A 118 4.28 -4.26 13.90
N SER A 119 5.31 -4.23 13.08
CA SER A 119 6.67 -4.58 13.49
C SER A 119 7.18 -3.74 14.67
N ILE A 120 6.95 -2.41 14.61
CA ILE A 120 7.28 -1.47 15.68
C ILE A 120 6.53 -1.81 16.97
N VAL A 121 5.23 -2.09 16.87
CA VAL A 121 4.39 -2.41 18.03
C VAL A 121 4.80 -3.74 18.67
N LEU A 122 5.03 -4.79 17.87
CA LEU A 122 5.51 -6.07 18.39
C LEU A 122 6.87 -5.92 19.08
N SER A 123 7.78 -5.13 18.50
CA SER A 123 9.08 -4.84 19.10
C SER A 123 8.94 -4.12 20.45
N ARG A 124 8.05 -3.12 20.54
CA ARG A 124 7.76 -2.40 21.80
C ARG A 124 7.34 -3.34 22.93
N TYR A 125 6.59 -4.40 22.61
CA TYR A 125 6.09 -5.37 23.58
C TYR A 125 6.96 -6.64 23.69
N ASN A 126 8.17 -6.65 23.11
CA ASN A 126 9.07 -7.82 23.07
C ASN A 126 8.38 -9.08 22.52
N MET A 127 7.48 -8.92 21.55
CA MET A 127 6.75 -10.01 20.91
C MET A 127 7.46 -10.48 19.63
N THR A 128 7.24 -11.74 19.28
CA THR A 128 7.72 -12.31 18.01
C THR A 128 7.18 -11.53 16.83
N GLN A 129 8.07 -11.22 15.88
CA GLN A 129 7.71 -10.55 14.63
C GLN A 129 6.83 -11.46 13.77
N MET A 130 5.78 -10.89 13.17
CA MET A 130 4.88 -11.61 12.26
C MET A 130 5.33 -11.56 10.80
N ASP A 131 6.14 -10.57 10.45
CA ASP A 131 6.63 -10.32 9.10
C ASP A 131 8.14 -10.55 9.03
N SER A 132 8.61 -11.11 7.92
CA SER A 132 10.04 -11.36 7.73
C SER A 132 10.80 -10.04 7.55
N TYR A 133 12.04 -10.00 8.02
CA TYR A 133 12.90 -8.83 7.85
C TYR A 133 13.03 -8.38 6.38
N PRO A 134 13.26 -9.28 5.38
CA PRO A 134 13.29 -8.88 3.98
C PRO A 134 12.01 -8.20 3.49
N HIS A 135 10.83 -8.65 3.95
CA HIS A 135 9.55 -8.04 3.59
C HIS A 135 9.44 -6.63 4.19
N LEU A 136 9.84 -6.44 5.44
CA LEU A 136 9.86 -5.11 6.08
C LEU A 136 10.82 -4.15 5.36
N VAL A 137 11.99 -4.62 4.92
CA VAL A 137 12.92 -3.81 4.12
C VAL A 137 12.31 -3.41 2.78
N HIS A 138 11.66 -4.34 2.08
CA HIS A 138 10.91 -4.03 0.87
C HIS A 138 9.80 -2.99 1.10
N CYS A 139 9.05 -3.11 2.21
CA CYS A 139 8.00 -2.17 2.56
C CYS A 139 8.56 -0.75 2.80
N MET A 140 9.70 -0.64 3.49
CA MET A 140 10.35 0.66 3.71
C MET A 140 10.82 1.29 2.39
N ASP A 141 11.45 0.49 1.52
CA ASP A 141 11.94 0.96 0.22
C ASP A 141 10.78 1.39 -0.70
N HIS A 142 9.72 0.59 -0.80
CA HIS A 142 8.54 0.93 -1.59
C HIS A 142 7.88 2.25 -1.13
N LEU A 143 7.74 2.44 0.19
CA LEU A 143 7.20 3.69 0.74
C LEU A 143 8.14 4.88 0.48
N LEU A 144 9.45 4.69 0.59
CA LEU A 144 10.43 5.73 0.26
C LEU A 144 10.32 6.15 -1.21
N GLN A 145 10.28 5.19 -2.13
CA GLN A 145 10.11 5.47 -3.57
C GLN A 145 8.81 6.24 -3.84
N ASN A 146 7.72 5.89 -3.16
CA ASN A 146 6.45 6.59 -3.26
C ASN A 146 6.53 8.04 -2.75
N ILE A 147 7.18 8.28 -1.61
CA ILE A 147 7.39 9.62 -1.05
C ILE A 147 8.22 10.48 -2.01
N LEU A 148 9.32 9.93 -2.55
CA LEU A 148 10.19 10.62 -3.49
C LEU A 148 9.49 10.88 -4.84
N CYS A 149 8.67 9.94 -5.31
CA CYS A 149 7.88 10.10 -6.53
C CYS A 149 6.82 11.19 -6.37
N ASP A 150 6.20 11.27 -5.20
CA ASP A 150 5.18 12.28 -4.93
C ASP A 150 5.77 13.68 -4.77
N ALA A 151 6.94 13.77 -4.12
CA ALA A 151 7.67 15.01 -3.88
C ALA A 151 6.77 16.17 -3.40
N ASP A 152 5.88 15.88 -2.45
CA ASP A 152 4.89 16.84 -1.92
C ASP A 152 5.62 18.06 -1.30
N ASP A 153 5.52 19.20 -1.99
CA ASP A 153 6.23 20.45 -1.68
C ASP A 153 5.46 21.36 -0.71
N THR A 154 4.35 20.88 -0.15
CA THR A 154 3.52 21.65 0.79
C THR A 154 4.32 22.01 2.07
N PRO A 155 4.61 23.29 2.33
CA PRO A 155 5.30 23.68 3.55
C PRO A 155 4.35 23.54 4.74
N LEU A 156 4.74 22.80 5.77
CA LEU A 156 3.91 22.62 6.97
C LEU A 156 4.32 23.62 8.07
N TYR A 157 3.33 24.24 8.70
CA TYR A 157 3.61 25.09 9.86
C TYR A 157 4.12 24.26 11.05
N THR A 158 4.94 24.88 11.89
CA THR A 158 5.44 24.32 13.15
C THR A 158 5.00 25.16 14.34
N VAL A 159 5.02 24.54 15.52
CA VAL A 159 4.55 25.13 16.78
C VAL A 159 5.73 25.21 17.76
N PRO A 160 6.06 26.39 18.33
CA PRO A 160 7.30 26.59 19.08
C PRO A 160 7.45 25.79 20.40
N LYS A 161 6.42 25.09 20.90
CA LYS A 161 6.44 24.43 22.21
C LYS A 161 5.76 23.06 22.22
N HIS A 162 6.56 22.01 22.42
CA HIS A 162 6.23 20.67 22.97
C HIS A 162 5.18 19.78 22.28
N ASN A 163 4.56 20.20 21.18
CA ASN A 163 3.71 19.34 20.38
C ASN A 163 4.46 18.92 19.11
N SER A 164 4.72 17.62 18.97
CA SER A 164 5.20 17.00 17.72
C SER A 164 4.19 17.08 16.57
N SER A 165 3.25 18.03 16.62
CA SER A 165 2.18 18.22 15.64
C SER A 165 2.60 19.28 14.62
N THR A 166 3.10 18.81 13.49
CA THR A 166 3.42 19.66 12.34
C THR A 166 2.22 19.70 11.40
N GLY A 167 1.81 20.89 10.94
CA GLY A 167 0.75 21.05 9.95
C GLY A 167 -0.67 20.69 10.40
N HIS A 168 -0.96 20.55 11.70
CA HIS A 168 -2.30 20.16 12.17
C HIS A 168 -3.42 21.11 11.66
N GLY A 169 -4.46 20.56 11.04
CA GLY A 169 -5.53 21.38 10.46
C GLY A 169 -5.11 22.14 9.20
N GLN A 170 -3.88 21.97 8.70
CA GLN A 170 -3.47 22.57 7.44
C GLN A 170 -4.08 21.79 6.26
N PRO A 171 -4.69 22.46 5.28
CA PRO A 171 -5.28 21.81 4.12
C PRO A 171 -4.19 21.25 3.19
N ARG A 172 -4.51 20.14 2.55
CA ARG A 172 -3.76 19.53 1.46
C ARG A 172 -4.71 18.99 0.41
N GLN A 173 -4.25 18.92 -0.84
CA GLN A 173 -5.03 18.34 -1.93
C GLN A 173 -4.71 16.86 -2.08
N CYS A 174 -5.70 16.01 -1.81
CA CYS A 174 -5.59 14.55 -1.81
C CYS A 174 -6.38 13.93 -2.97
N ARG A 175 -6.01 12.70 -3.32
CA ARG A 175 -6.88 11.81 -4.09
C ARG A 175 -7.89 11.18 -3.13
N SER A 176 -9.13 11.01 -3.58
CA SER A 176 -10.16 10.33 -2.79
C SER A 176 -9.81 8.84 -2.61
N TRP A 177 -9.71 8.39 -1.35
CA TRP A 177 -9.56 6.97 -1.06
C TRP A 177 -10.80 6.18 -1.47
N ASP A 178 -12.00 6.69 -1.18
CA ASP A 178 -13.27 6.02 -1.51
C ASP A 178 -13.43 5.79 -3.01
N LYS A 179 -13.02 6.77 -3.85
CA LYS A 179 -13.04 6.58 -5.31
C LYS A 179 -12.00 5.56 -5.77
N LEU A 180 -10.83 5.49 -5.11
CA LEU A 180 -9.81 4.48 -5.42
C LEU A 180 -10.34 3.09 -5.07
N GLN A 181 -10.91 2.95 -3.88
CA GLN A 181 -11.53 1.72 -3.37
C GLN A 181 -12.62 1.23 -4.34
N ALA A 182 -13.59 2.08 -4.66
CA ALA A 182 -14.70 1.72 -5.55
C ALA A 182 -14.22 1.32 -6.96
N TRP A 183 -13.20 2.01 -7.49
CA TRP A 183 -12.60 1.62 -8.76
C TRP A 183 -11.91 0.25 -8.65
N ALA A 184 -11.14 0.01 -7.59
CA ALA A 184 -10.44 -1.25 -7.40
C ALA A 184 -11.42 -2.43 -7.24
N GLU A 185 -12.49 -2.25 -6.48
CA GLU A 185 -13.58 -3.24 -6.34
C GLU A 185 -14.26 -3.54 -7.69
N SER A 186 -14.47 -2.52 -8.54
CA SER A 186 -15.00 -2.73 -9.90
C SER A 186 -14.07 -3.55 -10.82
N GLN A 187 -12.79 -3.64 -10.45
CA GLN A 187 -11.76 -4.42 -11.14
C GLN A 187 -11.36 -5.66 -10.35
N THR A 188 -12.25 -6.18 -9.50
CA THR A 188 -11.93 -7.29 -8.59
C THR A 188 -11.24 -8.47 -9.30
N SER A 189 -10.19 -8.97 -8.65
CA SER A 189 -9.54 -10.24 -9.01
C SER A 189 -10.10 -11.42 -8.20
N CYS A 190 -11.21 -11.25 -7.48
CA CYS A 190 -11.69 -12.21 -6.48
C CYS A 190 -10.67 -12.47 -5.34
N PHE A 191 -9.79 -11.50 -5.10
CA PHE A 191 -8.74 -11.60 -4.09
C PHE A 191 -9.25 -11.27 -2.69
N SER A 192 -8.80 -12.05 -1.72
CA SER A 192 -8.86 -11.72 -0.31
C SER A 192 -7.69 -12.37 0.42
N TYR A 193 -7.13 -11.67 1.40
CA TYR A 193 -6.06 -12.23 2.20
C TYR A 193 -6.56 -13.46 2.96
N ILE A 194 -5.77 -14.53 2.87
CA ILE A 194 -5.84 -15.67 3.78
C ILE A 194 -4.47 -15.80 4.41
N ASN A 195 -4.47 -15.84 5.74
CA ASN A 195 -3.26 -15.90 6.54
C ASN A 195 -2.23 -14.83 6.12
N GLU A 196 -2.57 -13.56 6.33
CA GLU A 196 -1.77 -12.41 5.87
C GLU A 196 -0.34 -12.37 6.46
N THR A 197 -0.09 -13.15 7.52
CA THR A 197 1.22 -13.35 8.13
C THR A 197 2.06 -14.47 7.50
N GLN A 198 1.45 -15.39 6.75
CA GLN A 198 2.18 -16.45 6.06
C GLN A 198 2.56 -16.03 4.63
N GLY A 199 3.72 -16.51 4.19
CA GLY A 199 4.26 -16.28 2.85
C GLY A 199 3.35 -16.78 1.71
N VAL A 200 3.86 -16.65 0.49
CA VAL A 200 3.14 -16.86 -0.79
C VAL A 200 2.75 -18.31 -1.10
N ASP A 201 2.86 -19.25 -0.16
CA ASP A 201 2.71 -20.69 -0.41
C ASP A 201 1.30 -21.11 -0.87
N ALA A 202 0.32 -20.20 -0.79
CA ALA A 202 -1.05 -20.42 -1.26
C ALA A 202 -1.62 -19.22 -2.06
N ILE A 203 -0.82 -18.55 -2.90
CA ILE A 203 -1.27 -17.38 -3.69
C ILE A 203 -2.63 -17.63 -4.35
N LEU A 204 -2.80 -18.74 -5.07
CA LEU A 204 -4.05 -19.02 -5.80
C LEU A 204 -5.28 -19.12 -4.89
N GLN A 205 -5.12 -19.65 -3.67
CA GLN A 205 -6.22 -19.77 -2.71
C GLN A 205 -6.77 -18.40 -2.28
N ARG A 206 -6.00 -17.31 -2.45
CA ARG A 206 -6.47 -15.95 -2.18
C ARG A 206 -7.44 -15.44 -3.24
N PHE A 207 -7.49 -16.03 -4.42
CA PHE A 207 -8.31 -15.57 -5.56
C PHE A 207 -9.70 -16.25 -5.64
N ARG A 208 -10.18 -16.84 -4.55
CA ARG A 208 -11.46 -17.60 -4.51
C ARG A 208 -12.65 -16.81 -3.94
N TYR A 209 -12.51 -15.51 -3.72
CA TYR A 209 -13.49 -14.66 -3.04
C TYR A 209 -13.99 -13.57 -3.97
N CYS A 210 -14.84 -13.96 -4.92
CA CYS A 210 -15.51 -13.00 -5.80
C CYS A 210 -16.62 -12.29 -5.00
N PRO A 211 -16.77 -10.96 -5.10
CA PRO A 211 -17.82 -10.24 -4.38
C PRO A 211 -19.22 -10.69 -4.83
N ASP A 212 -20.12 -10.81 -3.86
CA ASP A 212 -21.54 -11.10 -4.05
C ASP A 212 -22.23 -9.89 -4.69
N SER A 213 -22.09 -9.75 -6.00
CA SER A 213 -22.99 -8.90 -6.79
C SER A 213 -23.78 -9.81 -7.72
N ASP A 214 -25.07 -9.97 -7.40
CA ASP A 214 -26.25 -10.32 -8.20
C ASP A 214 -26.06 -11.14 -9.50
N PRO A 215 -26.88 -12.18 -9.74
CA PRO A 215 -26.48 -13.57 -9.64
C PRO A 215 -25.25 -13.91 -10.52
N GLY A 216 -24.16 -14.29 -9.83
CA GLY A 216 -22.96 -14.87 -10.44
C GLY A 216 -22.04 -13.82 -11.05
N HIS A 217 -21.17 -13.22 -10.22
CA HIS A 217 -20.02 -12.47 -10.72
C HIS A 217 -19.36 -13.27 -11.86
N ARG A 218 -18.95 -12.61 -12.96
CA ARG A 218 -18.54 -13.27 -14.21
C ARG A 218 -17.44 -14.34 -14.08
N TYR A 219 -16.74 -14.37 -12.95
CA TYR A 219 -15.67 -15.33 -12.63
C TYR A 219 -16.09 -16.44 -11.65
N ASP A 220 -17.24 -16.31 -10.98
CA ASP A 220 -17.67 -17.20 -9.90
C ASP A 220 -17.78 -18.64 -10.38
N ALA A 221 -18.39 -18.89 -11.54
CA ALA A 221 -18.52 -20.24 -12.10
C ALA A 221 -17.15 -20.88 -12.39
N ALA A 222 -16.22 -20.15 -13.01
CA ALA A 222 -14.88 -20.64 -13.33
C ALA A 222 -14.06 -20.90 -12.06
N MET A 223 -14.14 -19.98 -11.09
CA MET A 223 -13.48 -20.08 -9.80
C MET A 223 -14.00 -21.28 -8.99
N ARG A 224 -15.33 -21.41 -8.82
CA ARG A 224 -15.94 -22.52 -8.09
C ARG A 224 -15.61 -23.87 -8.71
N ALA A 225 -15.65 -23.96 -10.05
CA ALA A 225 -15.27 -25.17 -10.77
C ALA A 225 -13.82 -25.56 -10.51
N HIS A 226 -12.89 -24.59 -10.51
CA HIS A 226 -11.47 -24.85 -10.25
C HIS A 226 -11.21 -25.41 -8.85
N PHE A 227 -11.89 -24.88 -7.82
CA PHE A 227 -11.71 -25.29 -6.44
C PHE A 227 -12.66 -26.42 -5.98
N ASN A 228 -13.51 -26.92 -6.87
CA ASN A 228 -14.55 -27.91 -6.55
C ASN A 228 -15.47 -27.43 -5.40
N LEU A 229 -15.88 -26.15 -5.44
CA LEU A 229 -16.71 -25.53 -4.40
C LEU A 229 -18.19 -25.77 -4.68
N GLY A 230 -18.88 -26.34 -3.69
CA GLY A 230 -20.32 -26.60 -3.74
C GLY A 230 -21.19 -25.36 -3.48
N PRO A 231 -22.52 -25.53 -3.48
CA PRO A 231 -23.47 -24.46 -3.18
C PRO A 231 -23.35 -23.90 -1.76
N ASP A 232 -22.87 -24.70 -0.80
CA ASP A 232 -22.71 -24.31 0.61
C ASP A 232 -21.46 -23.46 0.90
N TRP A 233 -20.65 -23.16 -0.14
CA TRP A 233 -19.49 -22.28 0.01
C TRP A 233 -19.94 -20.85 0.34
N ASP A 234 -19.49 -20.33 1.49
CA ASP A 234 -19.91 -19.03 2.02
C ASP A 234 -19.51 -17.82 1.17
N GLY A 235 -18.55 -17.98 0.25
CA GLY A 235 -18.11 -16.94 -0.70
C GLY A 235 -17.48 -15.69 -0.07
N THR A 236 -17.56 -15.52 1.24
CA THR A 236 -17.45 -14.21 1.88
C THR A 236 -15.98 -13.78 1.89
N PRO A 237 -15.61 -12.63 1.32
CA PRO A 237 -14.25 -12.13 1.39
C PRO A 237 -13.77 -12.02 2.85
N ARG A 238 -12.57 -12.53 3.11
CA ARG A 238 -11.92 -12.39 4.42
C ARG A 238 -11.20 -11.04 4.47
N ARG A 239 -11.44 -10.26 5.52
CA ARG A 239 -10.71 -9.00 5.74
C ARG A 239 -9.35 -9.31 6.33
N ASP A 240 -8.39 -8.43 6.12
CA ASP A 240 -7.03 -8.60 6.62
C ASP A 240 -6.99 -8.85 8.13
N ILE A 241 -7.80 -8.09 8.91
CA ILE A 241 -7.91 -8.24 10.37
C ILE A 241 -8.38 -9.64 10.80
N ASP A 242 -9.19 -10.31 9.98
CA ASP A 242 -9.74 -11.64 10.28
C ASP A 242 -8.70 -12.75 10.03
N THR A 243 -7.58 -12.42 9.37
CA THR A 243 -6.61 -13.40 8.87
C THR A 243 -5.24 -13.32 9.53
N ILE A 244 -5.09 -12.42 10.49
CA ILE A 244 -3.87 -12.27 11.28
C ILE A 244 -4.08 -12.76 12.72
N PRO A 245 -3.01 -13.23 13.39
CA PRO A 245 -3.04 -13.41 14.83
C PRO A 245 -3.46 -12.11 15.53
N GLN A 246 -4.39 -12.20 16.47
CA GLN A 246 -4.89 -11.04 17.22
C GLN A 246 -3.90 -10.63 18.31
N TYR A 247 -2.68 -10.25 17.91
CA TYR A 247 -1.54 -9.97 18.78
C TYR A 247 -1.82 -8.93 19.86
N TRP A 248 -2.76 -8.01 19.60
CA TRP A 248 -3.17 -6.99 20.57
C TRP A 248 -3.86 -7.56 21.80
N LYS A 249 -4.39 -8.79 21.76
CA LYS A 249 -4.96 -9.46 22.95
C LYS A 249 -3.91 -9.79 24.00
N ASN A 250 -2.62 -9.80 23.62
CA ASN A 250 -1.51 -10.14 24.50
C ASN A 250 -0.78 -8.90 25.03
N PHE A 251 -1.30 -7.70 24.77
CA PHE A 251 -0.73 -6.50 25.36
C PHE A 251 -0.96 -6.50 26.87
N PRO A 252 0.04 -6.11 27.68
CA PRO A 252 -0.19 -5.86 29.10
C PRO A 252 -1.21 -4.73 29.26
N GLU A 253 -2.07 -4.86 30.27
CA GLU A 253 -3.05 -3.83 30.67
C GLU A 253 -2.38 -2.52 31.10
#